data_AF-A0A960TNY3-F1
#
_entry.id   AF-A0A960TNY3-F1
#
_cell.length_a   1.000
_cell.length_b   1.000
_cell.length_c   1.000
_cell.angle_alpha   90.00
_cell.angle_beta   90.00
_cell.angle_gamma   90.00
#
_symmetry.space_group_name_H-M   'P 1'
#
loop_
_entity.id
_entity.type
_entity.pdbx_description
1 polymer ?
#
loop_
_entity_poly.entity_id
_entity_poly.type
_entity_poly.pdbx_seq_one_letter_code
_entity_poly.pdbx_strand_id
1 'polypeptide(L)'
;MSGPQDPKNPEKKEPSVQDKLSGKIEDLKQNENVKQVVDFARSNTSDTIGLAALVVGVLALFFSEFWGGVVLGAVAGFYFAEPLVNFVRGFKDYLAGSGMVRAVILVGLGLGFLIAFPAFVLGCAAAAGIKYLLGQS
;
A
#
# COMPACT_ATOMS: atom_id res chain seq x y z
N MET A 1 -3.40 -65.96 44.65
CA MET A 1 -4.78 -65.50 44.37
C MET A 1 -4.68 -64.17 43.67
N SER A 2 -5.11 -64.14 42.41
CA SER A 2 -5.01 -62.99 41.52
C SER A 2 -6.32 -62.20 41.54
N GLY A 3 -6.23 -60.87 41.67
CA GLY A 3 -7.30 -59.95 41.31
C GLY A 3 -7.28 -58.63 42.12
N PRO A 4 -7.85 -57.52 41.61
CA PRO A 4 -8.15 -57.18 40.21
C PRO A 4 -7.35 -55.94 39.72
N GLN A 5 -7.06 -55.89 38.42
CA GLN A 5 -6.54 -54.70 37.75
C GLN A 5 -7.69 -53.72 37.48
N ASP A 6 -7.55 -52.49 37.98
CA ASP A 6 -8.47 -51.37 37.72
C ASP A 6 -8.45 -50.97 36.23
N PRO A 7 -9.60 -50.70 35.60
CA PRO A 7 -9.68 -50.48 34.16
C PRO A 7 -9.19 -49.08 33.78
N LYS A 8 -8.33 -49.04 32.76
CA LYS A 8 -7.87 -47.83 32.05
C LYS A 8 -9.02 -46.87 31.76
N ASN A 9 -9.05 -45.73 32.45
CA ASN A 9 -9.85 -44.57 32.09
C ASN A 9 -9.24 -43.90 30.84
N PRO A 10 -9.94 -43.79 29.69
CA PRO A 10 -9.44 -43.01 28.58
C PRO A 10 -9.67 -41.53 28.90
N GLU A 11 -8.63 -40.84 29.36
CA GLU A 11 -8.60 -39.37 29.42
C GLU A 11 -8.92 -38.83 28.02
N LYS A 12 -10.17 -38.36 27.83
CA LYS A 12 -10.53 -37.43 26.77
C LYS A 12 -9.74 -36.15 27.00
N LYS A 13 -8.55 -36.04 26.40
CA LYS A 13 -7.85 -34.76 26.26
C LYS A 13 -8.76 -33.82 25.46
N GLU A 14 -9.32 -32.82 26.14
CA GLU A 14 -9.96 -31.71 25.44
C GLU A 14 -8.94 -31.08 24.48
N PRO A 15 -9.32 -30.87 23.21
CA PRO A 15 -8.40 -30.28 22.24
C PRO A 15 -7.97 -28.91 22.75
N SER A 16 -6.66 -28.69 22.79
CA SER A 16 -6.07 -27.46 23.29
C SER A 16 -6.56 -26.28 22.45
N VAL A 17 -6.56 -25.08 23.02
CA VAL A 17 -6.99 -23.86 22.31
C VAL A 17 -6.16 -23.67 21.02
N GLN A 18 -4.90 -24.12 21.02
CA GLN A 18 -4.03 -24.11 19.85
C GLN A 18 -4.51 -25.07 18.76
N ASP A 19 -4.98 -26.27 19.11
CA ASP A 19 -5.56 -27.21 18.12
C ASP A 19 -6.83 -26.65 17.46
N LYS A 20 -7.66 -25.96 18.24
CA LYS A 20 -8.87 -25.29 17.73
C LYS A 20 -8.55 -24.10 16.82
N LEU A 21 -7.48 -23.37 17.12
CA LEU A 21 -7.02 -22.24 16.31
C LEU A 21 -6.37 -22.72 15.01
N SER A 22 -5.50 -23.73 15.07
CA SER A 22 -4.86 -24.32 13.90
C SER A 22 -5.89 -24.91 12.94
N GLY A 23 -6.89 -25.65 13.46
CA GLY A 23 -7.99 -26.18 12.63
C GLY A 23 -8.78 -25.08 11.92
N LYS A 24 -9.11 -23.98 12.61
CA LYS A 24 -9.80 -22.84 11.98
C LYS A 24 -8.94 -22.13 10.94
N ILE A 25 -7.64 -22.00 11.16
CA ILE A 25 -6.72 -21.40 10.19
C ILE A 25 -6.61 -22.28 8.94
N GLU A 26 -6.64 -23.60 9.11
CA GLU A 26 -6.59 -24.57 8.01
C GLU A 26 -7.90 -24.60 7.21
N ASP A 27 -9.06 -24.50 7.88
CA ASP A 27 -10.38 -24.31 7.26
C ASP A 27 -10.48 -22.99 6.47
N LEU A 28 -9.95 -21.89 7.04
CA LEU A 28 -9.89 -20.60 6.35
C LEU A 28 -8.98 -20.64 5.12
N LYS A 29 -7.91 -21.45 5.15
CA LYS A 29 -6.97 -21.64 4.05
C LYS A 29 -7.54 -22.55 2.95
N GLN A 30 -8.47 -23.45 3.29
CA GLN A 30 -9.18 -24.32 2.35
C GLN A 30 -10.43 -23.68 1.73
N ASN A 31 -10.93 -22.56 2.27
CA ASN A 31 -12.09 -21.87 1.70
C ASN A 31 -11.76 -21.27 0.32
N GLU A 32 -12.39 -21.78 -0.74
CA GLU A 32 -12.22 -21.34 -2.12
C GLU A 32 -12.41 -19.83 -2.30
N ASN A 33 -13.28 -19.19 -1.50
CA ASN A 33 -13.49 -17.74 -1.57
C ASN A 33 -12.27 -16.97 -1.04
N VAL A 34 -11.64 -17.46 0.03
CA VAL A 34 -10.40 -16.86 0.58
C VAL A 34 -9.27 -17.11 -0.39
N LYS A 35 -9.20 -18.30 -0.98
CA LYS A 35 -8.19 -18.65 -1.99
C LYS A 35 -8.35 -17.80 -3.26
N GLN A 36 -9.57 -17.56 -3.73
CA GLN A 36 -9.84 -16.65 -4.85
C GLN A 36 -9.50 -15.21 -4.53
N VAL A 37 -9.81 -14.70 -3.32
CA VAL A 37 -9.43 -13.33 -2.93
C VAL A 37 -7.90 -13.20 -2.79
N VAL A 38 -7.23 -14.23 -2.27
CA VAL A 38 -5.76 -14.28 -2.14
C VAL A 38 -5.09 -14.44 -3.50
N ASP A 39 -5.62 -15.26 -4.41
CA ASP A 39 -5.10 -15.45 -5.77
C ASP A 39 -5.40 -14.22 -6.66
N PHE A 40 -6.53 -13.55 -6.46
CA PHE A 40 -6.85 -12.27 -7.10
C PHE A 40 -5.90 -11.18 -6.61
N ALA A 41 -5.67 -11.09 -5.30
CA ALA A 41 -4.66 -10.21 -4.71
C ALA A 41 -3.24 -10.52 -5.21
N ARG A 42 -2.90 -11.80 -5.48
CA ARG A 42 -1.61 -12.21 -6.05
C ARG A 42 -1.45 -11.84 -7.53
N SER A 43 -2.54 -11.76 -8.29
CA SER A 43 -2.51 -11.45 -9.72
C SER A 43 -2.32 -9.96 -10.03
N ASN A 44 -2.69 -9.07 -9.09
CA ASN A 44 -2.56 -7.60 -9.18
C ASN A 44 -2.07 -7.00 -7.84
N THR A 45 -1.06 -7.64 -7.25
CA THR A 45 -0.59 -7.32 -5.90
C THR A 45 -0.16 -5.86 -5.77
N SER A 46 0.50 -5.29 -6.79
CA SER A 46 0.91 -3.88 -6.78
C SER A 46 -0.29 -2.96 -6.64
N ASP A 47 -1.31 -3.12 -7.49
CA ASP A 47 -2.46 -2.20 -7.60
C ASP A 47 -3.38 -2.27 -6.40
N THR A 48 -3.55 -3.48 -5.86
CA THR A 48 -4.31 -3.67 -4.62
C THR A 48 -3.58 -3.07 -3.43
N ILE A 49 -2.25 -3.24 -3.35
CA ILE A 49 -1.42 -2.62 -2.30
C ILE A 49 -1.43 -1.10 -2.44
N GLY A 50 -1.32 -0.58 -3.66
CA GLY A 50 -1.38 0.86 -3.95
C GLY A 50 -2.70 1.47 -3.52
N LEU A 51 -3.83 0.81 -3.84
CA LEU A 51 -5.15 1.24 -3.41
C LEU A 51 -5.29 1.20 -1.88
N ALA A 52 -4.83 0.12 -1.23
CA ALA A 52 -4.87 0.01 0.22
C ALA A 52 -4.02 1.10 0.90
N ALA A 53 -2.80 1.33 0.39
CA ALA A 53 -1.91 2.39 0.86
C ALA A 53 -2.52 3.79 0.65
N LEU A 54 -3.25 4.00 -0.44
CA LEU A 54 -3.97 5.26 -0.68
C LEU A 54 -5.08 5.47 0.35
N VAL A 55 -5.90 4.46 0.62
CA VAL A 55 -6.96 4.53 1.66
C VAL A 55 -6.33 4.80 3.03
N VAL A 56 -5.26 4.09 3.37
CA VAL A 56 -4.51 4.31 4.63
C VAL A 56 -3.94 5.72 4.69
N GLY A 57 -3.37 6.24 3.61
CA GLY A 57 -2.82 7.60 3.54
C GLY A 57 -3.89 8.67 3.76
N VAL A 58 -5.06 8.51 3.13
CA VAL A 58 -6.20 9.42 3.33
C VAL A 58 -6.71 9.36 4.76
N LEU A 59 -6.87 8.17 5.33
CA LEU A 59 -7.27 8.02 6.73
C LEU A 59 -6.22 8.61 7.68
N ALA A 60 -4.93 8.45 7.36
CA ALA A 60 -3.83 8.99 8.15
C ALA A 60 -3.79 10.52 8.16
N LEU A 61 -4.30 11.22 7.14
CA LEU A 61 -4.42 12.68 7.15
C LEU A 61 -5.25 13.21 8.33
N PHE A 62 -6.25 12.44 8.78
CA PHE A 62 -7.09 12.83 9.93
C PHE A 62 -6.36 12.72 11.28
N PHE A 63 -5.30 11.91 11.36
CA PHE A 63 -4.52 11.72 12.58
C PHE A 63 -3.23 12.55 12.57
N SER A 64 -2.56 12.59 11.42
CA SER A 64 -1.34 13.33 11.18
C SER A 64 -1.24 13.71 9.71
N GLU A 65 -1.44 15.00 9.43
CA GLU A 65 -1.31 15.58 8.09
C GLU A 65 0.04 15.25 7.42
N PHE A 66 1.14 15.30 8.18
CA PHE A 66 2.48 15.00 7.65
C PHE A 66 2.59 13.55 7.15
N TRP A 67 2.36 12.56 8.03
CA TRP A 67 2.44 11.14 7.66
C TRP A 67 1.44 10.73 6.59
N GLY A 68 0.18 11.21 6.66
CA GLY A 68 -0.80 10.97 5.60
C GLY A 68 -0.34 11.54 4.27
N GLY A 69 0.23 12.75 4.28
CA GLY A 69 0.82 13.40 3.11
C GLY A 69 1.99 12.60 2.53
N VAL A 70 2.92 12.11 3.34
CA VAL A 70 4.04 11.28 2.88
C VAL A 70 3.55 9.99 2.22
N VAL A 71 2.58 9.30 2.82
CA VAL A 71 2.04 8.04 2.26
C VAL A 71 1.33 8.32 0.92
N LEU A 72 0.48 9.34 0.87
CA LEU A 72 -0.19 9.77 -0.37
C LEU A 72 0.82 10.16 -1.46
N GLY A 73 1.84 10.91 -1.07
CA GLY A 73 2.96 11.28 -1.93
C GLY A 73 3.67 10.06 -2.49
N ALA A 74 4.00 9.10 -1.64
CA ALA A 74 4.71 7.88 -2.03
C ALA A 74 3.89 7.02 -3.00
N VAL A 75 2.60 6.85 -2.74
CA VAL A 75 1.70 6.13 -3.65
C VAL A 75 1.62 6.86 -5.00
N ALA A 76 1.41 8.18 -4.97
CA ALA A 76 1.37 8.99 -6.19
C ALA A 76 2.68 8.92 -6.97
N GLY A 77 3.83 9.00 -6.31
CA GLY A 77 5.15 8.90 -6.94
C GLY A 77 5.41 7.53 -7.54
N PHE A 78 5.03 6.45 -6.85
CA PHE A 78 5.24 5.10 -7.38
C PHE A 78 4.42 4.83 -8.66
N TYR A 79 3.16 5.27 -8.67
CA TYR A 79 2.22 5.04 -9.76
C TYR A 79 2.35 6.04 -10.91
N PHE A 80 2.57 7.31 -10.61
CA PHE A 80 2.53 8.39 -11.59
C PHE A 80 3.90 8.99 -11.92
N ALA A 81 5.02 8.44 -11.42
CA ALA A 81 6.36 8.95 -11.73
C ALA A 81 6.61 9.14 -13.24
N GLU A 82 6.34 8.13 -14.07
CA GLU A 82 6.54 8.21 -15.52
C GLU A 82 5.64 9.27 -16.19
N PRO A 83 4.30 9.28 -15.97
CA PRO A 83 3.44 10.36 -16.43
C PRO A 83 3.91 11.74 -15.97
N LEU A 84 4.36 11.89 -14.72
CA LEU A 84 4.88 13.14 -14.18
C LEU A 84 6.15 13.59 -14.90
N VAL A 85 7.10 12.69 -15.12
CA VAL A 85 8.34 13.01 -15.84
C VAL A 85 8.03 13.42 -17.28
N ASN A 86 7.13 12.70 -17.96
CA ASN A 86 6.71 13.04 -19.31
C ASN A 86 5.97 14.38 -19.38
N PHE A 87 5.11 14.65 -18.39
CA PHE A 87 4.43 15.94 -18.24
C PHE A 87 5.46 17.07 -18.07
N VAL A 88 6.42 16.91 -17.16
CA VAL A 88 7.49 17.91 -16.92
C VAL A 88 8.36 18.12 -18.16
N ARG A 89 8.67 17.06 -18.92
CA ARG A 89 9.41 17.18 -20.19
C ARG A 89 8.64 17.99 -21.23
N GLY A 90 7.34 17.71 -21.41
CA GLY A 90 6.47 18.47 -22.32
C GLY A 90 6.11 19.88 -21.81
N PHE A 91 6.30 20.13 -20.51
CA PHE A 91 5.99 21.40 -19.88
C PHE A 91 6.83 22.54 -20.43
N LYS A 92 8.09 22.28 -20.82
CA LYS A 92 8.96 23.29 -21.44
C LYS A 92 8.38 23.79 -22.77
N ASP A 93 7.90 22.89 -23.61
CA ASP A 93 7.32 23.24 -24.91
C ASP A 93 5.96 23.93 -24.74
N TYR A 94 5.17 23.48 -23.76
CA TYR A 94 3.94 24.15 -23.36
C TYR A 94 4.19 25.59 -22.89
N LEU A 95 5.19 25.79 -22.02
CA LEU A 95 5.61 27.10 -21.52
C LEU A 95 6.04 28.03 -22.65
N ALA A 96 6.78 27.52 -23.64
CA ALA A 96 7.24 28.31 -24.78
C ALA A 96 6.09 28.76 -25.70
N GLY A 97 5.04 27.94 -25.84
CA GLY A 97 3.84 28.28 -26.61
C GLY A 97 2.80 29.10 -25.83
N SER A 98 2.83 29.04 -24.50
CA SER A 98 1.93 29.78 -23.62
C SER A 98 2.53 31.16 -23.30
N GLY A 99 1.80 32.24 -23.58
CA GLY A 99 2.27 33.60 -23.29
C GLY A 99 2.77 33.77 -21.84
N MET A 100 3.77 34.66 -21.66
CA MET A 100 4.54 34.84 -20.41
C MET A 100 3.71 34.85 -19.11
N VAL A 101 2.54 35.50 -19.11
CA VAL A 101 1.67 35.56 -17.92
C VAL A 101 1.18 34.18 -17.48
N ARG A 102 0.76 33.33 -18.43
CA ARG A 102 0.28 31.97 -18.13
C ARG A 102 1.41 31.09 -17.62
N ALA A 103 2.59 31.25 -18.19
CA ALA A 103 3.80 30.56 -17.74
C ALA A 103 4.13 30.88 -16.28
N VAL A 104 4.13 32.17 -15.92
CA VAL A 104 4.39 32.62 -14.54
C VAL A 104 3.35 32.09 -13.57
N ILE A 105 2.06 32.12 -13.93
CA ILE A 105 0.98 31.59 -13.08
C ILE A 105 1.17 30.10 -12.83
N LEU A 106 1.48 29.31 -13.86
CA LEU A 106 1.67 27.86 -13.73
C LEU A 106 2.89 27.51 -12.89
N VAL A 107 4.02 28.18 -13.12
CA VAL A 107 5.22 27.99 -12.30
C VAL A 107 4.95 28.40 -10.86
N GLY A 108 4.24 29.51 -10.64
CA GLY A 108 3.82 29.96 -9.31
C GLY A 108 2.90 28.98 -8.59
N LEU A 109 1.94 28.39 -9.30
CA LEU A 109 1.06 27.32 -8.77
C LEU A 109 1.86 26.08 -8.39
N GLY A 110 2.79 25.65 -9.26
CA GLY A 110 3.67 24.51 -8.98
C GLY A 110 4.53 24.74 -7.74
N LEU A 111 5.14 25.93 -7.62
CA LEU A 111 5.92 26.30 -6.42
C LEU A 111 5.04 26.38 -5.17
N GLY A 112 3.86 26.99 -5.28
CA GLY A 112 2.91 27.12 -4.19
C GLY A 112 2.47 25.75 -3.67
N PHE A 113 2.18 24.81 -4.57
CA PHE A 113 1.88 23.42 -4.21
C PHE A 113 3.05 22.75 -3.50
N LEU A 114 4.29 22.99 -3.97
CA LEU A 114 5.50 22.44 -3.36
C LEU A 114 5.68 22.88 -1.91
N ILE A 115 5.37 24.15 -1.62
CA ILE A 115 5.48 24.76 -0.29
C ILE A 115 4.31 24.36 0.60
N ALA A 116 3.09 24.28 0.07
CA ALA A 116 1.89 23.93 0.82
C ALA A 116 1.84 22.44 1.20
N PHE A 117 2.38 21.56 0.35
CA PHE A 117 2.33 20.11 0.56
C PHE A 117 3.73 19.46 0.56
N PRO A 118 4.65 19.89 1.45
CA PRO A 118 6.03 19.42 1.44
C PRO A 118 6.13 17.92 1.75
N ALA A 119 5.27 17.41 2.62
CA ALA A 119 5.19 15.99 2.97
C ALA A 119 4.83 15.11 1.75
N PHE A 120 3.86 15.55 0.95
CA PHE A 120 3.46 14.88 -0.29
C PHE A 120 4.60 14.85 -1.31
N VAL A 121 5.26 15.98 -1.51
CA VAL A 121 6.39 16.10 -2.43
C VAL A 121 7.53 15.19 -2.01
N LEU A 122 7.88 15.17 -0.72
CA LEU A 122 8.93 14.30 -0.19
C LEU A 122 8.60 12.83 -0.39
N GLY A 123 7.36 12.42 -0.09
CA GLY A 123 6.90 11.05 -0.33
C GLY A 123 7.01 10.68 -1.80
N CYS A 124 6.57 11.57 -2.69
CA CYS A 124 6.60 11.38 -4.14
C CYS A 124 8.04 11.25 -4.67
N ALA A 125 8.93 12.15 -4.26
CA ALA A 125 10.34 12.12 -4.62
C ALA A 125 11.05 10.86 -4.10
N ALA A 126 10.78 10.45 -2.85
CA ALA A 126 11.34 9.24 -2.27
C ALA A 126 10.89 7.99 -3.03
N ALA A 127 9.59 7.86 -3.31
CA ALA A 127 9.06 6.72 -4.05
C ALA A 127 9.58 6.66 -5.49
N ALA A 128 9.64 7.80 -6.18
CA ALA A 128 10.22 7.88 -7.51
C ALA A 128 11.71 7.50 -7.51
N GLY A 129 12.47 7.98 -6.51
CA GLY A 129 13.88 7.63 -6.33
C GLY A 129 14.10 6.14 -6.08
N ILE A 130 13.26 5.53 -5.23
CA ILE A 130 13.29 4.08 -4.99
C ILE A 130 12.97 3.31 -6.28
N LYS A 131 11.91 3.70 -7.00
CA LYS A 131 11.52 3.07 -8.26
C LYS A 131 12.64 3.14 -9.30
N TYR A 132 13.32 4.28 -9.38
CA TYR A 132 14.49 4.47 -10.25
C TYR A 132 15.67 3.56 -9.86
N LEU A 133 16.00 3.47 -8.57
CA LEU A 133 17.06 2.58 -8.07
C LEU A 133 16.78 1.10 -8.32
N LEU A 134 15.50 0.71 -8.30
CA LEU A 134 15.06 -0.66 -8.57
C LEU A 134 15.02 -0.98 -10.08
N GLY A 135 15.36 -0.04 -10.96
CA GLY A 135 15.41 -0.25 -12.40
C GLY A 135 14.05 -0.48 -13.06
N GLN A 136 12.94 -0.12 -12.39
CA GLN A 136 11.58 -0.20 -12.94
C GLN A 136 11.16 1.09 -13.64
N SER A 137 12.05 1.68 -14.45
CA SER A 137 11.80 2.94 -15.16
C SER A 137 11.48 2.76 -16.63
#